data_AF-A0A1Q7TTV7-F1
#
_entry.id   AF-A0A1Q7TTV7-F1
#
_cell.length_a   1.000
_cell.length_b   1.000
_cell.length_c   1.000
_cell.angle_alpha   90.00
_cell.angle_beta   90.00
_cell.angle_gamma   90.00
#
_symmetry.space_group_name_H-M   'P 1'
#
loop_
_entity.id
_entity.type
_entity.pdbx_description
1 polymer ?
#
loop_
_entity_poly.entity_id
_entity_poly.type
_entity_poly.pdbx_seq_one_letter_code
_entity_poly.pdbx_strand_id
1 'polypeptide(L)'
;MIQLLLSIATHSVALLVYPGLLFMVAFGALVELAWLRVSRREWERPELPRLRATPVLATVALCSVLAAVQVSAPFNEVPGAERSVVLAAVGLAFTAWAELALTVEFVAAPGLLLIVQFCWVLAVLGPAVQPESLRPQVLGNVLVPGLLPVKVACGFLYLLALPALMRLWPLLPPADRREKLRLDTGRILTWFPYCGLFTTLFVPPPSDDAIGFVRFFGITFLVAAIVIGLGALLRWRGEAVARGLYTRAVPPFAGLVIAIVVVTSVLMR
;
A
#
# COMPACT_ATOMS: atom_id res chain seq x y z
N MET A 1 -7.80 12.76 33.71
CA MET A 1 -6.88 11.61 33.86
C MET A 1 -7.47 10.31 33.32
N ILE A 2 -8.66 9.87 33.76
CA ILE A 2 -9.31 8.63 33.27
C ILE A 2 -9.56 8.65 31.75
N GLN A 3 -10.10 9.75 31.20
CA GLN A 3 -10.30 9.88 29.75
C GLN A 3 -8.99 9.81 28.94
N LEU A 4 -7.89 10.31 29.52
CA LEU A 4 -6.58 10.33 28.87
C LEU A 4 -5.96 8.93 28.88
N LEU A 5 -6.09 8.19 29.99
CA LEU A 5 -5.69 6.78 30.08
C LEU A 5 -6.52 5.90 29.14
N LEU A 6 -7.83 6.14 29.05
CA LEU A 6 -8.71 5.41 28.15
C LEU A 6 -8.34 5.66 26.69
N SER A 7 -8.05 6.92 26.32
CA SER A 7 -7.58 7.28 24.98
C SER A 7 -6.23 6.62 24.66
N ILE A 8 -5.26 6.64 25.57
CA ILE A 8 -3.99 5.94 25.36
C ILE A 8 -4.21 4.44 25.17
N ALA A 9 -5.10 3.84 25.97
CA ALA A 9 -5.40 2.42 25.87
C ALA A 9 -6.02 2.06 24.51
N THR A 10 -7.02 2.81 24.03
CA THR A 10 -7.65 2.55 22.73
C THR A 10 -6.66 2.71 21.57
N HIS A 11 -5.83 3.75 21.60
CA HIS A 11 -4.77 3.94 20.60
C HIS A 11 -3.72 2.83 20.64
N SER A 12 -3.33 2.38 21.84
CA SER A 12 -2.39 1.26 22.00
C SER A 12 -2.97 -0.05 21.44
N VAL A 13 -4.25 -0.31 21.69
CA VAL A 13 -4.97 -1.45 21.10
C VAL A 13 -5.02 -1.34 19.58
N ALA A 14 -5.31 -0.16 19.04
CA ALA A 14 -5.33 0.07 17.60
C ALA A 14 -3.96 -0.23 16.94
N LEU A 15 -2.88 0.22 17.58
CA LEU A 15 -1.50 0.07 17.08
C LEU A 15 -0.99 -1.38 17.21
N LEU A 16 -1.36 -2.09 18.27
CA LEU A 16 -0.83 -3.44 18.55
C LEU A 16 -1.70 -4.56 17.98
N VAL A 17 -3.01 -4.42 18.03
CA VAL A 17 -3.97 -5.50 17.77
C VAL A 17 -4.61 -5.32 16.40
N TYR A 18 -5.52 -4.35 16.27
CA TYR A 18 -6.33 -4.16 15.06
C TYR A 18 -6.66 -2.67 14.88
N PRO A 19 -6.40 -2.08 13.70
CA PRO A 19 -5.86 -2.71 12.48
C PRO A 19 -4.31 -2.82 12.45
N GLY A 20 -3.63 -2.60 13.58
CA GLY A 20 -2.18 -2.52 13.69
C GLY A 20 -1.40 -3.84 13.61
N LEU A 21 -0.32 -3.96 14.39
CA LEU A 21 0.77 -4.90 14.13
C LEU A 21 0.34 -6.38 14.00
N LEU A 22 -0.45 -6.89 14.95
CA LEU A 22 -0.87 -8.30 14.95
C LEU A 22 -1.68 -8.63 13.70
N PHE A 23 -2.66 -7.78 13.39
CA PHE A 23 -3.48 -7.95 12.21
C PHE A 23 -2.66 -7.85 10.91
N MET A 24 -1.77 -6.86 10.81
CA MET A 24 -0.89 -6.67 9.65
C MET A 24 0.00 -7.89 9.41
N VAL A 25 0.59 -8.47 10.46
CA VAL A 25 1.42 -9.66 10.34
C VAL A 25 0.59 -10.85 9.86
N ALA A 26 -0.62 -11.05 10.42
CA ALA A 26 -1.49 -12.15 10.02
C ALA A 26 -1.94 -12.01 8.56
N PHE A 27 -2.45 -10.83 8.17
CA PHE A 27 -2.89 -10.54 6.80
C PHE A 27 -1.71 -10.64 5.82
N GLY A 28 -0.60 -9.98 6.15
CA GLY A 28 0.58 -9.95 5.32
C GLY A 28 1.21 -11.31 5.11
N ALA A 29 1.26 -12.16 6.15
CA ALA A 29 1.77 -13.52 6.03
C ALA A 29 0.92 -14.37 5.07
N LEU A 30 -0.42 -14.25 5.14
CA LEU A 30 -1.32 -14.96 4.23
C LEU A 30 -1.12 -14.53 2.77
N VAL A 31 -1.07 -13.22 2.53
CA VAL A 31 -0.89 -12.67 1.18
C VAL A 31 0.51 -12.98 0.65
N GLU A 32 1.53 -12.92 1.49
CA GLU A 32 2.90 -13.25 1.14
C GLU A 32 3.05 -14.73 0.75
N LEU A 33 2.41 -15.64 1.49
CA LEU A 33 2.36 -17.05 1.13
C LEU A 33 1.68 -17.28 -0.22
N ALA A 34 0.60 -16.54 -0.52
CA ALA A 34 -0.06 -16.58 -1.82
C ALA A 34 0.85 -16.05 -2.94
N TRP A 35 1.57 -14.95 -2.70
CA TRP A 35 2.56 -14.42 -3.64
C TRP A 35 3.66 -15.44 -3.95
N LEU A 36 4.25 -16.07 -2.92
CA LEU A 36 5.27 -17.12 -3.09
C LEU A 36 4.73 -18.31 -3.90
N ARG A 37 3.47 -18.70 -3.66
CA ARG A 37 2.81 -19.78 -4.40
C ARG A 37 2.65 -19.47 -5.88
N VAL A 38 2.29 -18.24 -6.22
CA VAL A 38 2.11 -17.82 -7.63
C VAL A 38 3.45 -17.67 -8.34
N SER A 39 4.49 -17.30 -7.60
CA SER A 39 5.75 -16.87 -8.19
C SER A 39 6.81 -17.98 -8.38
N ARG A 40 6.53 -19.23 -7.96
CA ARG A 40 7.31 -20.44 -8.32
C ARG A 40 6.44 -21.65 -8.65
N ARG A 41 6.95 -22.52 -9.51
CA ARG A 41 6.27 -23.72 -10.03
C ARG A 41 6.33 -24.94 -9.10
N GLU A 42 7.32 -25.00 -8.19
CA GLU A 42 7.54 -26.11 -7.26
C GLU A 42 7.33 -25.67 -5.81
N TRP A 43 6.59 -26.49 -5.05
CA TRP A 43 6.19 -26.19 -3.68
C TRP A 43 7.23 -26.71 -2.68
N GLU A 44 8.10 -25.83 -2.21
CA GLU A 44 8.95 -26.08 -1.05
C GLU A 44 8.41 -25.30 0.15
N ARG A 45 8.53 -25.86 1.37
CA ARG A 45 8.14 -25.13 2.58
C ARG A 45 9.04 -23.89 2.74
N PRO A 46 8.47 -22.67 2.86
CA PRO A 46 9.26 -21.48 3.10
C PRO A 46 10.01 -21.60 4.42
N GLU A 47 11.29 -21.21 4.42
CA GLU A 47 12.00 -20.98 5.66
C GLU A 47 11.39 -19.76 6.34
N LEU A 48 11.05 -19.92 7.62
CA LEU A 48 10.60 -18.83 8.45
C LEU A 48 11.67 -17.74 8.47
N PRO A 49 11.27 -16.45 8.46
CA PRO A 49 12.22 -15.37 8.50
C PRO A 49 13.01 -15.50 9.79
N ARG A 50 14.35 -15.48 9.70
CA ARG A 50 15.17 -15.32 10.89
C ARG A 50 14.91 -13.90 11.39
N LEU A 51 14.07 -13.76 12.42
CA LEU A 51 13.84 -12.48 13.10
C LEU A 51 15.16 -12.01 13.71
N ARG A 52 15.94 -11.25 12.93
CA ARG A 52 16.92 -10.33 13.49
C ARG A 52 16.23 -8.99 13.56
N ALA A 53 15.94 -8.54 14.78
CA ALA A 53 15.45 -7.20 15.01
C ALA A 53 16.53 -6.22 14.56
N THR A 54 16.33 -5.61 13.40
CA THR A 54 17.16 -4.51 12.91
C THR A 54 16.44 -3.19 13.16
N PRO A 55 17.17 -2.09 13.43
CA PRO A 55 16.57 -0.77 13.59
C PRO A 55 15.68 -0.38 12.41
N VAL A 56 16.07 -0.79 11.19
CA VAL A 56 15.30 -0.51 9.99
C VAL A 56 13.98 -1.28 9.97
N LEU A 57 13.97 -2.57 10.33
CA LEU A 57 12.73 -3.33 10.41
C LEU A 57 11.77 -2.74 11.45
N ALA A 58 12.31 -2.21 12.56
CA ALA A 58 11.52 -1.48 13.56
C ALA A 58 10.91 -0.20 12.97
N THR A 59 11.68 0.57 12.17
CA THR A 59 11.15 1.74 11.45
C THR A 59 10.06 1.35 10.46
N VAL A 60 10.27 0.30 9.67
CA VAL A 60 9.25 -0.22 8.72
C VAL A 60 7.99 -0.63 9.46
N ALA A 61 8.12 -1.35 10.58
CA ALA A 61 6.99 -1.74 11.41
C ALA A 61 6.24 -0.51 11.95
N LEU A 62 6.95 0.45 12.53
CA LEU A 62 6.36 1.66 13.09
C LEU A 62 5.61 2.46 12.01
N CYS A 63 6.25 2.73 10.88
CA CYS A 63 5.65 3.47 9.76
C CYS A 63 4.45 2.73 9.15
N SER A 64 4.54 1.41 9.03
CA SER A 64 3.46 0.58 8.49
C SER A 64 2.25 0.53 9.44
N VAL A 65 2.49 0.42 10.75
CA VAL A 65 1.44 0.46 11.78
C VAL A 65 0.77 1.84 11.82
N LEU A 66 1.57 2.91 11.77
CA LEU A 66 1.05 4.28 11.70
C LEU A 66 0.17 4.49 10.47
N ALA A 67 0.52 3.90 9.33
CA ALA A 67 -0.31 3.95 8.13
C ALA A 67 -1.56 3.07 8.23
N ALA A 68 -1.45 1.87 8.81
CA ALA A 68 -2.54 0.93 8.97
C ALA A 68 -3.69 1.51 9.81
N VAL A 69 -3.38 2.26 10.88
CA VAL A 69 -4.42 2.89 11.71
C VAL A 69 -5.14 4.06 11.02
N GLN A 70 -4.60 4.60 9.93
CA GLN A 70 -5.29 5.65 9.14
C GLN A 70 -6.37 5.08 8.21
N VAL A 71 -6.36 3.76 7.98
CA VAL A 71 -7.29 3.07 7.09
C VAL A 71 -8.71 3.12 7.68
N SER A 72 -9.72 3.25 6.81
CA SER A 72 -11.13 3.18 7.22
C SER A 72 -11.61 1.73 7.41
N ALA A 73 -10.81 0.92 8.10
CA ALA A 73 -11.18 -0.44 8.45
C ALA A 73 -12.35 -0.39 9.46
N PRO A 74 -13.35 -1.27 9.33
CA PRO A 74 -14.48 -1.31 10.25
C PRO A 74 -14.02 -1.71 11.64
N PHE A 75 -14.63 -1.16 12.70
CA PHE A 75 -14.21 -1.35 14.09
C PHE A 75 -12.77 -0.87 14.41
N ASN A 76 -12.22 0.03 13.61
CA ASN A 76 -10.95 0.66 13.95
C ASN A 76 -11.15 1.67 15.09
N GLU A 77 -10.50 1.41 16.22
CA GLU A 77 -10.58 2.17 17.47
C GLU A 77 -10.11 3.64 17.35
N VAL A 78 -9.29 3.97 16.34
CA VAL A 78 -8.88 5.37 16.09
C VAL A 78 -10.06 6.16 15.51
N PRO A 79 -10.49 7.28 16.12
CA PRO A 79 -11.60 8.08 15.61
C PRO A 79 -11.39 8.54 14.16
N GLY A 80 -12.45 8.52 13.35
CA GLY A 80 -12.39 8.94 11.95
C GLY A 80 -11.91 10.39 11.74
N ALA A 81 -12.13 11.27 12.73
CA ALA A 81 -11.69 12.66 12.69
C ALA A 81 -10.17 12.84 12.80
N GLU A 82 -9.47 11.87 13.39
CA GLU A 82 -8.02 11.90 13.66
C GLU A 82 -7.21 11.23 12.54
N ARG A 83 -7.89 10.53 11.62
CA ARG A 83 -7.26 9.81 10.53
C ARG A 83 -6.86 10.78 9.41
N SER A 84 -5.65 10.61 8.88
CA SER A 84 -5.06 11.46 7.85
C SER A 84 -4.42 10.64 6.74
N VAL A 85 -4.84 10.90 5.51
CA VAL A 85 -4.24 10.32 4.30
C VAL A 85 -2.78 10.72 4.17
N VAL A 86 -2.41 11.93 4.58
CA VAL A 86 -1.02 12.40 4.53
C VAL A 86 -0.14 11.58 5.46
N LEU A 87 -0.60 11.29 6.69
CA LEU A 87 0.14 10.44 7.62
C LEU A 87 0.32 9.02 7.06
N ALA A 88 -0.73 8.46 6.43
CA ALA A 88 -0.64 7.16 5.77
C ALA A 88 0.36 7.17 4.61
N ALA A 89 0.29 8.21 3.76
CA ALA A 89 1.14 8.38 2.59
C ALA A 89 2.61 8.51 2.99
N VAL A 90 2.89 9.38 3.96
CA VAL A 90 4.24 9.62 4.47
C VAL A 90 4.79 8.36 5.14
N GLY A 91 4.00 7.70 6.00
CA GLY A 91 4.39 6.45 6.64
C GLY A 91 4.80 5.38 5.62
N LEU A 92 3.95 5.10 4.64
CA LEU A 92 4.23 4.11 3.59
C LEU A 92 5.38 4.53 2.64
N ALA A 93 5.50 5.83 2.33
CA ALA A 93 6.65 6.32 1.56
C ALA A 93 7.96 5.99 2.29
N PHE A 94 8.01 6.28 3.59
CA PHE A 94 9.20 5.99 4.39
C PHE A 94 9.53 4.51 4.46
N THR A 95 8.57 3.58 4.41
CA THR A 95 8.89 2.13 4.43
C THR A 95 9.70 1.72 3.19
N ALA A 96 9.32 2.23 2.01
CA ALA A 96 9.99 1.90 0.75
C ALA A 96 11.46 2.35 0.75
N TRP A 97 11.74 3.52 1.34
CA TRP A 97 13.09 4.08 1.48
C TRP A 97 13.88 3.44 2.63
N ALA A 98 13.23 3.16 3.77
CA ALA A 98 13.87 2.50 4.90
C ALA A 98 14.41 1.12 4.48
N GLU A 99 13.60 0.33 3.77
CA GLU A 99 14.07 -0.95 3.21
C GLU A 99 15.19 -0.77 2.17
N LEU A 100 15.28 0.37 1.50
CA LEU A 100 16.33 0.64 0.51
C LEU A 100 17.67 0.90 1.19
N ALA A 101 17.65 1.50 2.38
CA ALA A 101 18.84 1.71 3.21
C ALA A 101 19.48 0.39 3.70
N LEU A 102 18.70 -0.71 3.81
CA LEU A 102 19.24 -2.05 4.09
C LEU A 102 19.82 -2.74 2.84
N THR A 103 19.43 -2.29 1.66
CA THR A 103 19.67 -3.00 0.40
C THR A 103 20.38 -2.11 -0.62
N VAL A 104 21.30 -1.24 -0.17
CA VAL A 104 22.04 -0.29 -1.03
C VAL A 104 22.78 -1.01 -2.17
N GLU A 105 23.18 -2.27 -1.96
CA GLU A 105 23.81 -3.12 -2.97
C GLU A 105 22.83 -3.72 -4.00
N PHE A 106 21.50 -3.61 -3.80
CA PHE A 106 20.50 -4.44 -4.50
C PHE A 106 19.39 -3.66 -5.24
N VAL A 107 19.46 -2.33 -5.31
CA VAL A 107 18.48 -1.54 -6.08
C VAL A 107 19.13 -0.93 -7.31
N ALA A 108 19.00 -1.64 -8.44
CA ALA A 108 19.62 -1.27 -9.71
C ALA A 108 19.17 0.08 -10.32
N ALA A 109 18.20 0.79 -9.71
CA ALA A 109 17.74 2.11 -10.17
C ALA A 109 16.95 2.90 -9.09
N PRO A 110 17.62 3.58 -8.13
CA PRO A 110 16.93 4.38 -7.11
C PRO A 110 16.07 5.51 -7.70
N GLY A 111 16.46 6.05 -8.85
CA GLY A 111 15.67 7.07 -9.56
C GLY A 111 14.30 6.56 -10.04
N LEU A 112 14.18 5.27 -10.39
CA LEU A 112 12.90 4.71 -10.82
C LEU A 112 11.93 4.59 -9.64
N LEU A 113 12.44 4.18 -8.47
CA LEU A 113 11.63 4.11 -7.25
C LEU A 113 11.13 5.51 -6.84
N LEU A 114 11.95 6.55 -7.00
CA LEU A 114 11.52 7.93 -6.76
C LEU A 114 10.36 8.34 -7.69
N ILE A 115 10.45 8.04 -8.99
CA ILE A 115 9.39 8.33 -9.96
C ILE A 115 8.10 7.60 -9.59
N VAL A 116 8.19 6.30 -9.28
CA VAL A 116 7.04 5.49 -8.86
C VAL A 116 6.43 6.02 -7.56
N GLN A 117 7.25 6.39 -6.58
CA GLN A 117 6.81 6.97 -5.32
C GLN A 117 6.06 8.28 -5.55
N PHE A 118 6.58 9.15 -6.42
CA PHE A 118 5.92 10.40 -6.77
C PHE A 118 4.57 10.16 -7.46
N CYS A 119 4.52 9.22 -8.42
CA CYS A 119 3.29 8.82 -9.09
C CYS A 119 2.26 8.25 -8.11
N TRP A 120 2.71 7.47 -7.13
CA TRP A 120 1.85 6.92 -6.09
C TRP A 120 1.33 7.99 -5.13
N VAL A 121 2.17 8.93 -4.69
CA VAL A 121 1.73 10.06 -3.85
C VAL A 121 0.71 10.91 -4.59
N LEU A 122 0.92 11.16 -5.88
CA LEU A 122 -0.06 11.82 -6.75
C LEU A 122 -1.39 11.03 -6.79
N ALA A 123 -1.34 9.71 -6.92
CA ALA A 123 -2.54 8.86 -6.89
C ALA A 123 -3.27 8.91 -5.55
N VAL A 124 -2.53 9.01 -4.44
CA VAL A 124 -3.08 9.11 -3.09
C VAL A 124 -3.74 10.47 -2.82
N LEU A 125 -3.09 11.56 -3.24
CA LEU A 125 -3.52 12.92 -2.94
C LEU A 125 -4.44 13.53 -3.99
N GLY A 126 -4.42 13.02 -5.24
CA GLY A 126 -5.26 13.51 -6.34
C GLY A 126 -6.75 13.59 -5.98
N PRO A 127 -7.35 12.53 -5.38
CA PRO A 127 -8.75 12.56 -4.95
C PRO A 127 -9.05 13.59 -3.84
N ALA A 128 -8.03 14.08 -3.12
CA ALA A 128 -8.20 15.00 -2.00
C ALA A 128 -8.25 16.49 -2.41
N VAL A 129 -7.88 16.82 -3.66
CA VAL A 129 -7.81 18.20 -4.14
C VAL A 129 -9.19 18.89 -4.13
N GLN A 130 -10.24 18.15 -4.47
CA GLN A 130 -11.60 18.66 -4.64
C GLN A 130 -12.44 18.71 -3.36
N PRO A 131 -12.51 17.64 -2.55
CA PRO A 131 -13.23 17.69 -1.29
C PRO A 131 -12.50 18.51 -0.21
N GLU A 132 -11.30 19.05 -0.53
CA GLU A 132 -10.45 19.83 0.37
C GLU A 132 -10.25 19.18 1.74
N SER A 133 -10.31 17.85 1.77
CA SER A 133 -10.31 17.05 2.98
C SER A 133 -9.22 15.99 2.91
N LEU A 134 -8.40 15.94 3.95
CA LEU A 134 -7.36 14.92 4.10
C LEU A 134 -7.87 13.68 4.86
N ARG A 135 -9.17 13.64 5.17
CA ARG A 135 -9.81 12.53 5.88
C ARG A 135 -10.08 11.38 4.90
N PRO A 136 -9.50 10.20 5.13
CA PRO A 136 -9.62 9.08 4.21
C PRO A 136 -11.07 8.66 3.94
N GLN A 137 -11.95 8.76 4.94
CA GLN A 137 -13.36 8.37 4.86
C GLN A 137 -14.15 9.29 3.92
N VAL A 138 -13.83 10.59 3.94
CA VAL A 138 -14.51 11.58 3.11
C VAL A 138 -14.21 11.28 1.64
N LEU A 139 -12.94 11.00 1.31
CA LEU A 139 -12.50 10.66 -0.05
C LEU A 139 -13.15 9.39 -0.59
N GLY A 140 -13.23 8.35 0.24
CA GLY A 140 -13.92 7.10 -0.09
C GLY A 140 -15.40 7.35 -0.41
N ASN A 141 -16.06 8.23 0.37
CA ASN A 141 -17.48 8.52 0.25
C ASN A 141 -17.85 9.52 -0.86
N VAL A 142 -16.88 10.21 -1.47
CA VAL A 142 -17.16 11.08 -2.62
C VAL A 142 -17.62 10.25 -3.81
N LEU A 143 -18.93 10.32 -4.09
CA LEU A 143 -19.62 9.71 -5.22
C LEU A 143 -20.15 10.78 -6.19
N VAL A 144 -19.49 11.94 -6.26
CA VAL A 144 -19.85 12.99 -7.22
C VAL A 144 -19.49 12.51 -8.62
N PRO A 145 -20.44 12.42 -9.57
CA PRO A 145 -20.18 11.86 -10.91
C PRO A 145 -19.01 12.53 -11.64
N GLY A 146 -18.83 13.84 -11.49
CA GLY A 146 -17.71 14.56 -12.11
C GLY A 146 -16.33 14.30 -11.48
N LEU A 147 -16.26 13.71 -10.28
CA LEU A 147 -15.02 13.31 -9.62
C LEU A 147 -14.67 11.82 -9.87
N LEU A 148 -15.58 11.05 -10.47
CA LEU A 148 -15.34 9.65 -10.82
C LEU A 148 -14.15 9.45 -11.77
N PRO A 149 -13.96 10.24 -12.85
CA PRO A 149 -12.82 10.07 -13.73
C PRO A 149 -11.48 10.24 -13.00
N VAL A 150 -11.38 11.23 -12.10
CA VAL A 150 -10.21 11.45 -11.24
C VAL A 150 -9.98 10.23 -10.36
N LYS A 151 -11.02 9.76 -9.67
CA LYS A 151 -10.95 8.62 -8.74
C LYS A 151 -10.51 7.34 -9.45
N VAL A 152 -11.04 7.08 -10.65
CA VAL A 152 -10.66 5.93 -11.47
C VAL A 152 -9.21 6.05 -11.95
N ALA A 153 -8.82 7.20 -12.49
CA ALA A 153 -7.46 7.40 -13.02
C ALA A 153 -6.40 7.31 -11.92
N CYS A 154 -6.65 7.95 -10.76
CA CYS A 154 -5.83 7.82 -9.56
C CYS A 154 -5.80 6.37 -9.05
N GLY A 155 -6.93 5.66 -9.03
CA GLY A 155 -6.99 4.26 -8.62
C GLY A 155 -6.13 3.35 -9.50
N PHE A 156 -6.20 3.53 -10.83
CA PHE A 156 -5.33 2.80 -11.75
C PHE A 156 -3.85 3.13 -11.52
N LEU A 157 -3.51 4.42 -11.36
CA LEU A 157 -2.13 4.84 -11.09
C LEU A 157 -1.59 4.25 -9.78
N TYR A 158 -2.44 4.19 -8.74
CA TYR A 158 -2.11 3.56 -7.46
C TYR A 158 -1.76 2.09 -7.64
N LEU A 159 -2.64 1.31 -8.29
CA LEU A 159 -2.44 -0.12 -8.52
C LEU A 159 -1.21 -0.40 -9.40
N LEU A 160 -0.93 0.45 -10.38
CA LEU A 160 0.26 0.33 -11.23
C LEU A 160 1.55 0.59 -10.45
N ALA A 161 1.53 1.47 -9.44
CA ALA A 161 2.71 1.78 -8.64
C ALA A 161 3.02 0.71 -7.56
N LEU A 162 1.99 0.02 -7.06
CA LEU A 162 2.14 -0.94 -5.95
C LEU A 162 3.17 -2.05 -6.18
N PRO A 163 3.21 -2.76 -7.33
CA PRO A 163 4.19 -3.83 -7.54
C PRO A 163 5.63 -3.35 -7.46
N ALA A 164 5.91 -2.11 -7.87
CA ALA A 164 7.23 -1.51 -7.76
C ALA A 164 7.55 -1.08 -6.32
N LEU A 165 6.60 -0.48 -5.60
CA LEU A 165 6.78 -0.10 -4.18
C LEU A 165 7.00 -1.33 -3.28
N MET A 166 6.29 -2.41 -3.56
CA MET A 166 6.37 -3.67 -2.82
C MET A 166 7.44 -4.64 -3.36
N ARG A 167 8.27 -4.19 -4.32
CA ARG A 167 9.39 -4.96 -4.87
C ARG A 167 9.00 -6.36 -5.39
N LEU A 168 7.83 -6.47 -6.00
CA LEU A 168 7.29 -7.74 -6.54
C LEU A 168 7.94 -8.15 -7.87
N TRP A 169 8.77 -7.30 -8.45
CA TRP A 169 9.52 -7.56 -9.67
C TRP A 169 11.02 -7.59 -9.35
N PRO A 170 11.80 -8.47 -10.01
CA PRO A 170 13.23 -8.53 -9.76
C PRO A 170 13.87 -7.23 -10.28
N LEU A 171 14.44 -6.47 -9.35
CA LEU A 171 15.41 -5.42 -9.65
C LEU A 171 16.84 -5.99 -9.69
N LEU A 172 16.99 -7.32 -9.55
CA LEU A 172 18.26 -8.02 -9.42
C LEU A 172 18.31 -9.27 -10.30
N PRO A 173 19.43 -9.52 -11.01
CA PRO A 173 19.75 -10.86 -11.47
C PRO A 173 19.91 -11.78 -10.25
N PRO A 174 19.44 -13.04 -10.30
CA PRO A 174 19.60 -13.99 -9.21
C PRO A 174 21.07 -14.39 -9.10
N ALA A 175 21.86 -13.65 -8.32
CA ALA A 175 23.26 -13.99 -8.05
C ALA A 175 23.39 -15.33 -7.29
N ASP A 176 22.33 -15.77 -6.60
CA ASP A 176 22.30 -17.08 -5.97
C ASP A 176 21.03 -17.86 -6.30
N ARG A 177 21.13 -18.74 -7.30
CA ARG A 177 20.14 -19.80 -7.58
C ARG A 177 19.98 -20.82 -6.42
N ARG A 178 20.64 -20.60 -5.27
CA ARG A 178 20.68 -21.52 -4.12
C ARG A 178 20.10 -20.96 -2.82
N GLU A 179 19.62 -19.71 -2.78
CA GLU A 179 18.94 -19.24 -1.57
C GLU A 179 17.51 -19.77 -1.50
N LYS A 180 17.24 -20.52 -0.43
CA LYS A 180 15.95 -21.10 -0.10
C LYS A 180 14.85 -20.02 0.02
N LEU A 181 13.61 -20.45 -0.19
CA LEU A 181 12.39 -19.66 -0.08
C LEU A 181 12.33 -18.94 1.29
N ARG A 182 12.41 -17.61 1.30
CA ARG A 182 12.33 -16.80 2.53
C ARG A 182 11.17 -15.83 2.46
N LEU A 183 10.41 -15.77 3.55
CA LEU A 183 9.41 -14.74 3.77
C LEU A 183 10.10 -13.39 3.98
N ASP A 184 9.64 -12.36 3.28
CA ASP A 184 10.13 -11.01 3.41
C ASP A 184 9.32 -10.27 4.48
N THR A 185 9.90 -10.11 5.66
CA THR A 185 9.23 -9.48 6.81
C THR A 185 8.79 -8.05 6.51
N GLY A 186 9.57 -7.31 5.72
CA GLY A 186 9.22 -5.93 5.35
C GLY A 186 7.99 -5.88 4.44
N ARG A 187 7.93 -6.79 3.46
CA ARG A 187 6.76 -6.96 2.60
C ARG A 187 5.51 -7.44 3.35
N ILE A 188 5.66 -8.37 4.31
CA ILE A 188 4.56 -8.81 5.21
C ILE A 188 3.92 -7.60 5.91
N LEU A 189 4.74 -6.70 6.47
CA LEU A 189 4.23 -5.55 7.21
C LEU A 189 3.53 -4.51 6.32
N THR A 190 3.83 -4.48 5.01
CA THR A 190 3.34 -3.44 4.10
C THR A 190 2.12 -3.84 3.28
N TRP A 191 1.82 -5.14 3.13
CA TRP A 191 0.64 -5.63 2.39
C TRP A 191 -0.68 -4.99 2.84
N PHE A 192 -0.97 -5.07 4.14
CA PHE A 192 -2.20 -4.52 4.68
C PHE A 192 -2.31 -3.00 4.52
N PRO A 193 -1.34 -2.18 4.97
CA PRO A 193 -1.49 -0.72 4.88
C PRO A 193 -1.54 -0.21 3.44
N TYR A 194 -0.84 -0.83 2.47
CA TYR A 194 -1.00 -0.47 1.05
C TYR A 194 -2.39 -0.86 0.51
N CYS A 195 -2.81 -2.12 0.68
CA CYS A 195 -4.09 -2.58 0.11
C CYS A 195 -5.29 -1.95 0.82
N GLY A 196 -5.22 -1.81 2.15
CA GLY A 196 -6.26 -1.19 2.96
C GLY A 196 -6.40 0.30 2.66
N LEU A 197 -5.30 1.02 2.43
CA LEU A 197 -5.34 2.42 2.02
C LEU A 197 -6.02 2.57 0.65
N PHE A 198 -5.75 1.68 -0.31
CA PHE A 198 -6.49 1.68 -1.58
C PHE A 198 -8.00 1.52 -1.36
N THR A 199 -8.41 0.51 -0.60
CA THR A 199 -9.83 0.27 -0.28
C THR A 199 -10.45 1.50 0.38
N THR A 200 -9.73 2.16 1.27
CA THR A 200 -10.18 3.37 1.97
C THR A 200 -10.39 4.56 1.03
N LEU A 201 -9.47 4.78 0.10
CA LEU A 201 -9.49 5.97 -0.78
C LEU A 201 -10.47 5.82 -1.93
N PHE A 202 -10.56 4.63 -2.51
CA PHE A 202 -11.25 4.41 -3.78
C PHE A 202 -12.60 3.72 -3.63
N VAL A 203 -12.94 3.20 -2.45
CA VAL A 203 -14.23 2.57 -2.17
C VAL A 203 -14.96 3.32 -1.06
N PRO A 204 -16.29 3.44 -1.13
CA PRO A 204 -17.07 3.99 -0.03
C PRO A 204 -16.76 3.30 1.30
N PRO A 205 -16.60 4.06 2.40
CA PRO A 205 -16.26 3.49 3.68
C PRO A 205 -17.33 2.46 4.11
N PRO A 206 -16.91 1.32 4.67
CA PRO A 206 -17.84 0.32 5.19
C PRO A 206 -18.58 0.87 6.41
N SER A 207 -19.80 0.39 6.63
CA SER A 207 -20.47 0.48 7.93
C SER A 207 -19.76 -0.41 8.95
N ASP A 208 -19.89 -0.07 10.24
CA ASP A 208 -19.37 -0.87 11.36
C ASP A 208 -20.32 -2.05 11.67
N ASP A 209 -20.57 -2.88 10.66
CA ASP A 209 -21.39 -4.09 10.72
C ASP A 209 -20.67 -5.26 10.05
N ALA A 210 -21.21 -6.48 10.22
CA ALA A 210 -20.59 -7.68 9.65
C ALA A 210 -20.48 -7.63 8.11
N ILE A 211 -21.44 -6.98 7.44
CA ILE A 211 -21.43 -6.81 5.98
C ILE A 211 -20.32 -5.84 5.58
N GLY A 212 -20.19 -4.71 6.28
CA GLY A 212 -19.10 -3.76 6.08
C GLY A 212 -17.73 -4.39 6.29
N PHE A 213 -17.59 -5.24 7.30
CA PHE A 213 -16.38 -6.05 7.54
C PHE A 213 -16.03 -6.94 6.34
N VAL A 214 -16.96 -7.79 5.91
CA VAL A 214 -16.74 -8.69 4.78
C VAL A 214 -16.44 -7.92 3.49
N ARG A 215 -17.13 -6.79 3.25
CA ARG A 215 -16.90 -5.94 2.08
C ARG A 215 -15.52 -5.32 2.08
N PHE A 216 -15.10 -4.73 3.21
CA PHE A 216 -13.79 -4.07 3.31
C PHE A 216 -12.66 -5.06 3.09
N PHE A 217 -12.69 -6.20 3.78
CA PHE A 217 -11.64 -7.22 3.65
C PHE A 217 -11.72 -7.93 2.32
N GLY A 218 -12.90 -8.23 1.79
CA GLY A 218 -13.08 -8.81 0.46
C GLY A 218 -12.44 -7.96 -0.63
N ILE A 219 -12.64 -6.64 -0.59
CA ILE A 219 -12.00 -5.72 -1.53
C ILE A 219 -10.49 -5.61 -1.29
N THR A 220 -10.06 -5.55 -0.02
CA THR A 220 -8.63 -5.48 0.31
C THR A 220 -7.87 -6.73 -0.16
N PHE A 221 -8.47 -7.92 -0.02
CA PHE A 221 -7.95 -9.16 -0.59
C PHE A 221 -7.99 -9.17 -2.12
N LEU A 222 -9.03 -8.63 -2.75
CA LEU A 222 -9.11 -8.47 -4.20
C LEU A 222 -7.98 -7.58 -4.72
N VAL A 223 -7.71 -6.46 -4.06
CA VAL A 223 -6.59 -5.56 -4.38
C VAL A 223 -5.26 -6.29 -4.26
N ALA A 224 -5.05 -7.02 -3.16
CA ALA A 224 -3.86 -7.85 -2.99
C ALA A 224 -3.71 -8.88 -4.12
N ALA A 225 -4.80 -9.54 -4.53
CA ALA A 225 -4.80 -10.49 -5.64
C ALA A 225 -4.47 -9.82 -6.99
N ILE A 226 -4.99 -8.62 -7.24
CA ILE A 226 -4.65 -7.83 -8.45
C ILE A 226 -3.16 -7.48 -8.44
N VAL A 227 -2.63 -7.03 -7.30
CA VAL A 227 -1.21 -6.67 -7.15
C VAL A 227 -0.30 -7.89 -7.34
N ILE A 228 -0.68 -9.03 -6.78
CA ILE A 228 -0.02 -10.33 -7.04
C ILE A 228 -0.06 -10.66 -8.53
N GLY A 229 -1.22 -10.52 -9.19
CA GLY A 229 -1.37 -10.78 -10.62
C GLY A 229 -0.50 -9.87 -11.48
N LEU A 230 -0.46 -8.56 -11.17
CA LEU A 230 0.40 -7.59 -11.84
C LEU A 230 1.89 -7.89 -11.61
N GLY A 231 2.28 -8.17 -10.37
CA GLY A 231 3.65 -8.58 -10.04
C GLY A 231 4.08 -9.84 -10.79
N ALA A 232 3.21 -10.85 -10.84
CA ALA A 232 3.44 -12.08 -11.57
C ALA A 232 3.58 -11.82 -13.07
N LEU A 233 2.67 -11.03 -13.67
CA LEU A 233 2.73 -10.65 -15.08
C LEU A 233 4.03 -9.92 -15.42
N LEU A 234 4.46 -8.96 -14.59
CA LEU A 234 5.71 -8.23 -14.77
C LEU A 234 6.92 -9.16 -14.69
N ARG A 235 6.92 -10.11 -13.74
CA ARG A 235 7.95 -11.12 -13.61
C ARG A 235 8.01 -12.06 -14.82
N TRP A 236 6.86 -12.44 -15.36
CA TRP A 236 6.77 -13.30 -16.55
C TRP A 236 7.22 -12.60 -17.83
N ARG A 237 6.94 -11.29 -17.96
CA ARG A 237 7.35 -10.48 -19.13
C ARG A 237 8.81 -10.04 -19.11
N GLY A 238 9.49 -10.17 -17.96
CA GLY A 238 10.91 -9.88 -17.81
C GLY A 238 11.23 -8.43 -17.45
N GLU A 239 12.43 -8.22 -16.91
CA GLU A 239 12.89 -6.96 -16.30
C GLU A 239 12.89 -5.78 -17.26
N ALA A 240 13.29 -6.00 -18.52
CA ALA A 240 13.37 -4.94 -19.53
C ALA A 240 11.99 -4.34 -19.83
N VAL A 241 10.95 -5.18 -19.89
CA VAL A 241 9.57 -4.74 -20.14
C VAL A 241 9.02 -3.99 -18.94
N ALA A 242 9.25 -4.50 -17.73
CA ALA A 242 8.84 -3.82 -16.50
C ALA A 242 9.51 -2.44 -16.37
N ARG A 243 10.83 -2.35 -16.58
CA ARG A 243 11.55 -1.07 -16.57
C ARG A 243 11.04 -0.12 -17.65
N GLY A 244 10.76 -0.64 -18.84
CA GLY A 244 10.16 0.13 -19.93
C GLY A 244 8.79 0.71 -19.56
N LEU A 245 7.93 -0.09 -18.89
CA LEU A 245 6.62 0.36 -18.43
C LEU A 245 6.75 1.54 -17.44
N TYR A 246 7.58 1.41 -16.41
CA TYR A 246 7.73 2.44 -15.38
C TYR A 246 8.49 3.69 -15.85
N THR A 247 9.31 3.59 -16.89
CA THR A 247 10.04 4.75 -17.45
C THR A 247 9.27 5.45 -18.56
N ARG A 248 8.50 4.72 -19.38
CA ARG A 248 7.87 5.27 -20.59
C ARG A 248 6.36 5.38 -20.51
N ALA A 249 5.67 4.55 -19.73
CA ALA A 249 4.21 4.52 -19.70
C ALA A 249 3.62 5.13 -18.41
N VAL A 250 4.22 4.85 -17.26
CA VAL A 250 3.73 5.37 -15.97
C VAL A 250 3.86 6.89 -15.86
N PRO A 251 4.98 7.54 -16.24
CA PRO A 251 5.11 9.01 -16.17
C PRO A 251 4.12 9.78 -17.04
N PRO A 252 3.90 9.46 -18.34
CA PRO A 252 2.89 10.16 -19.13
C PRO A 252 1.48 9.89 -18.63
N PHE A 253 1.19 8.68 -18.11
CA PHE A 253 -0.10 8.42 -17.47
C PHE A 253 -0.27 9.27 -16.20
N ALA A 254 0.76 9.43 -15.38
CA ALA A 254 0.73 10.36 -14.25
C ALA A 254 0.50 11.81 -14.70
N GLY A 255 1.12 12.24 -15.80
CA GLY A 255 0.86 13.54 -16.43
C GLY A 255 -0.61 13.70 -16.86
N LEU A 256 -1.21 12.65 -17.43
CA LEU A 256 -2.64 12.62 -17.76
C LEU A 256 -3.50 12.73 -16.49
N VAL A 257 -3.16 12.01 -15.41
CA VAL A 257 -3.85 12.12 -14.12
C VAL A 257 -3.80 13.56 -13.59
N ILE A 258 -2.65 14.22 -13.66
CA ILE A 258 -2.53 15.64 -13.28
C ILE A 258 -3.47 16.50 -14.13
N ALA A 259 -3.47 16.31 -15.46
CA ALA A 259 -4.34 17.07 -16.35
C ALA A 259 -5.83 16.87 -16.01
N ILE A 260 -6.25 15.63 -15.74
CA ILE A 260 -7.62 15.32 -15.32
C ILE A 260 -7.93 16.03 -13.99
N VAL A 261 -7.05 15.93 -12.99
CA VAL A 261 -7.23 16.61 -11.69
C VAL A 261 -7.37 18.12 -11.87
N VAL A 262 -6.52 18.75 -12.67
CA VAL A 262 -6.55 20.21 -12.94
C VAL A 262 -7.82 20.61 -13.67
N VAL A 263 -8.17 19.92 -14.75
CA VAL A 263 -9.38 20.21 -15.55
C VAL A 263 -10.62 20.05 -14.68
N THR A 264 -10.73 18.97 -13.92
CA THR A 264 -11.85 18.78 -12.99
C THR A 264 -11.88 19.87 -11.91
N SER A 265 -10.72 20.32 -11.40
CA SER A 265 -10.59 21.44 -10.44
C SER A 265 -11.07 22.76 -10.99
N VAL A 266 -10.82 23.05 -12.27
CA VAL A 266 -11.32 24.26 -12.93
C VAL A 266 -12.82 24.16 -13.21
N LEU A 267 -13.32 22.99 -13.61
CA LEU A 267 -14.73 22.80 -13.96
C LEU A 267 -15.70 22.77 -12.76
N MET A 268 -15.20 22.45 -11.56
CA MET A 268 -15.99 22.35 -10.33
C MET A 268 -15.94 23.62 -9.46
N ARG A 269 -15.07 24.58 -9.79
CA ARG A 269 -15.05 25.92 -9.19
C ARG A 269 -16.08 26.82 -9.86
#